data_AF-P0DQC2-F1
#
_entry.id   AF-P0DQC2-F1
#
_cell.length_a   1.000
_cell.length_b   1.000
_cell.length_c   1.000
_cell.angle_alpha   90.00
_cell.angle_beta   90.00
_cell.angle_gamma   90.00
#
_symmetry.space_group_name_H-M   'P 1'
#
loop_
_entity.id
_entity.type
_entity.pdbx_description
1 polymer ?
#
loop_
_entity_poly.entity_id
_entity_poly.type
_entity_poly.pdbx_seq_one_letter_code
_entity_poly.pdbx_strand_id
1 'polypeptide(L)' 'MERKVFLLLFVIVLLTLPGFMSAAKKEIPYKRQKFPKKSQCIEACANALTNGDKSKITDVKSRFYKCICYYNP' A
#
# COMPACT_ATOMS: atom_id res chain seq x y z
N MET A 1 -9.13 -43.08 5.38
CA MET A 1 -9.48 -41.86 4.60
C MET A 1 -9.27 -40.57 5.38
N GLU A 2 -9.29 -40.59 6.72
CA GLU A 2 -9.26 -39.37 7.55
C GLU A 2 -8.03 -38.45 7.37
N ARG A 3 -6.83 -39.01 7.17
CA ARG A 3 -5.61 -38.21 6.98
C ARG A 3 -5.66 -37.27 5.77
N LYS A 4 -6.42 -37.63 4.73
CA LYS A 4 -6.56 -36.79 3.52
C LYS A 4 -7.45 -35.56 3.78
N VAL A 5 -8.41 -35.66 4.69
CA VAL A 5 -9.36 -34.58 5.00
C VAL A 5 -8.66 -33.44 5.76
N PHE A 6 -7.81 -33.76 6.73
CA PHE A 6 -7.04 -32.76 7.48
C PHE A 6 -6.09 -31.95 6.58
N LEU A 7 -5.48 -32.60 5.60
CA LEU A 7 -4.52 -31.95 4.69
C LEU A 7 -5.21 -30.94 3.77
N LEU A 8 -6.43 -31.23 3.31
CA LEU A 8 -7.23 -30.31 2.49
C LEU A 8 -7.66 -29.06 3.27
N LEU A 9 -8.06 -29.21 4.54
CA LEU A 9 -8.43 -28.07 5.39
C LEU A 9 -7.25 -27.11 5.62
N PHE A 10 -6.04 -27.63 5.77
CA PHE A 10 -4.85 -26.80 6.02
C PHE A 10 -4.48 -25.92 4.80
N VAL A 11 -4.67 -26.43 3.58
CA VAL A 11 -4.40 -25.66 2.34
C VAL A 11 -5.39 -24.51 2.17
N ILE A 12 -6.67 -24.72 2.53
CA ILE A 12 -7.68 -23.65 2.48
C ILE A 12 -7.33 -22.53 3.48
N VAL A 13 -6.85 -22.86 4.68
CA VAL A 13 -6.41 -21.88 5.67
C VAL A 13 -5.15 -21.12 5.21
N LEU A 14 -4.23 -21.76 4.49
CA LEU A 14 -3.06 -21.05 3.95
C LEU A 14 -3.42 -20.09 2.81
N LEU A 15 -4.38 -20.45 1.95
CA LEU A 15 -4.83 -19.58 0.86
C LEU A 15 -5.56 -18.33 1.37
N THR A 16 -6.14 -18.38 2.57
CA THR A 16 -6.79 -17.22 3.18
C THR A 16 -5.83 -16.30 3.94
N LEU A 17 -4.51 -16.51 3.94
CA LEU A 17 -3.58 -15.52 4.50
C LEU A 17 -3.63 -14.23 3.66
N PRO A 18 -4.31 -13.15 4.08
CA PRO A 18 -4.39 -11.91 3.32
C PRO A 18 -3.11 -11.06 3.54
N GLY A 19 -2.05 -11.66 4.06
CA GLY A 19 -1.11 -10.98 4.94
C GLY A 19 0.22 -10.55 4.33
N PHE A 20 0.57 -11.02 3.11
CA PHE A 20 1.85 -10.65 2.49
C PHE A 20 1.69 -9.59 1.39
N MET A 21 0.81 -8.61 1.62
CA MET A 21 0.81 -7.39 0.82
C MET A 21 2.01 -6.55 1.26
N SER A 22 3.18 -6.81 0.66
CA SER A 22 4.34 -5.94 0.84
C SER A 22 3.98 -4.54 0.35
N ALA A 23 4.01 -3.55 1.24
CA ALA A 23 3.73 -2.17 0.87
C ALA A 23 4.67 -1.74 -0.26
N ALA A 24 4.09 -1.38 -1.41
CA ALA A 24 4.82 -0.86 -2.55
C ALA A 24 5.29 0.56 -2.26
N LYS A 25 6.51 0.89 -2.72
CA LYS A 25 7.10 2.22 -2.60
C LYS A 25 7.16 2.89 -3.97
N LYS A 26 6.66 4.12 -4.09
CA LYS A 26 6.77 4.92 -5.31
C LYS A 26 6.98 6.40 -5.00
N GLU A 27 7.78 7.08 -5.81
CA GLU A 27 7.99 8.53 -5.67
C GLU A 27 7.15 9.28 -6.70
N ILE A 28 6.51 10.37 -6.26
CA ILE A 28 5.76 11.27 -7.14
C ILE A 28 6.31 12.70 -7.02
N PRO A 29 6.38 13.45 -8.13
CA PRO A 29 6.76 14.85 -8.09
C PRO A 29 5.65 15.71 -7.47
N TYR A 30 6.04 16.68 -6.64
CA TYR A 30 5.15 17.67 -6.04
C TYR A 30 5.69 19.08 -6.29
N LYS A 31 5.31 19.67 -7.42
CA LYS A 31 5.88 20.95 -7.90
C LYS A 31 5.37 22.19 -7.16
N ARG A 32 4.26 22.10 -6.41
CA ARG A 32 3.63 23.25 -5.76
C ARG A 32 4.41 23.79 -4.55
N GLN A 33 5.23 22.95 -3.91
CA GLN A 33 5.96 23.33 -2.69
C GLN A 33 7.26 22.52 -2.54
N LYS A 34 8.31 23.18 -2.05
CA LYS A 34 9.63 22.56 -1.79
C LYS A 34 9.57 21.40 -0.81
N PHE A 35 8.76 21.51 0.25
CA PHE A 35 8.49 20.41 1.19
C PHE A 35 6.98 20.32 1.40
N PRO A 36 6.27 19.44 0.66
CA PRO A 36 4.84 19.26 0.85
C PRO A 36 4.52 18.80 2.27
N LYS A 37 3.36 19.20 2.79
CA LYS A 37 2.85 18.67 4.06
C LYS A 37 2.49 17.19 3.91
N LYS A 38 2.51 16.43 5.02
CA LYS A 38 2.13 15.01 5.01
C LYS A 38 0.74 14.79 4.38
N SER A 39 -0.25 15.61 4.73
CA SER A 39 -1.60 15.55 4.18
C SER A 39 -1.66 15.76 2.66
N GLN A 40 -0.88 16.71 2.13
CA GLN A 40 -0.77 16.95 0.69
C GLN A 40 -0.14 15.77 -0.04
N CYS A 41 0.87 15.13 0.57
CA CYS A 41 1.45 13.91 0.02
C CYS A 41 0.46 12.74 0.03
N ILE A 42 -0.30 12.53 1.11
CA ILE A 42 -1.32 11.47 1.17
C ILE A 42 -2.32 11.65 0.02
N GLU A 43 -2.83 12.86 -0.18
CA GLU A 43 -3.78 13.17 -1.25
C GLU A 43 -3.15 12.97 -2.63
N ALA A 44 -1.96 13.49 -2.88
CA ALA A 44 -1.27 13.33 -4.15
C ALA A 44 -0.94 11.85 -4.46
N CYS A 45 -0.49 11.09 -3.45
CA CYS A 45 -0.22 9.66 -3.57
C CYS A 45 -1.51 8.88 -3.85
N ALA A 46 -2.59 9.16 -3.13
CA ALA A 46 -3.87 8.47 -3.33
C ALA A 46 -4.40 8.72 -4.75
N ASN A 47 -4.42 9.98 -5.18
CA ASN A 47 -4.89 10.36 -6.51
C ASN A 47 -4.03 9.74 -7.63
N ALA A 48 -2.72 9.62 -7.43
CA ALA A 48 -1.81 9.11 -8.46
C ALA A 48 -1.69 7.58 -8.52
N LEU A 49 -1.92 6.88 -7.41
CA LEU A 49 -1.57 5.45 -7.28
C LEU A 49 -2.76 4.55 -6.98
N THR A 50 -3.81 5.08 -6.35
CA THR A 50 -4.91 4.27 -5.79
C THR A 50 -6.27 4.83 -6.19
N ASN A 51 -6.35 5.59 -7.29
CA ASN A 51 -7.58 6.23 -7.79
C ASN A 51 -8.30 7.10 -6.74
N GLY A 52 -7.53 7.76 -5.87
CA GLY A 52 -8.05 8.62 -4.79
C GLY A 52 -8.33 7.88 -3.48
N ASP A 53 -8.15 6.57 -3.43
CA ASP A 53 -8.35 5.79 -2.21
C ASP A 53 -7.20 5.98 -1.22
N LYS A 54 -7.43 6.81 -0.20
CA LYS A 54 -6.47 7.10 0.86
C LYS A 54 -6.25 5.92 1.81
N SER A 55 -7.18 4.97 1.91
CA SER A 55 -7.06 3.82 2.80
C SER A 55 -5.95 2.86 2.36
N LYS A 56 -5.63 2.87 1.05
CA LYS A 56 -4.52 2.13 0.47
C LYS A 56 -3.15 2.76 0.71
N ILE A 57 -3.08 4.02 1.15
CA ILE A 57 -1.81 4.69 1.45
C ILE A 57 -1.41 4.40 2.89
N THR A 58 -0.33 3.63 3.06
CA THR A 58 0.13 3.17 4.38
C THR A 58 1.03 4.20 5.07
N ASP A 59 1.90 4.89 4.32
CA ASP A 59 2.69 6.01 4.82
C ASP A 59 3.13 6.94 3.68
N VAL A 60 3.55 8.15 4.03
CA VAL A 60 4.19 9.07 3.08
C VAL A 60 5.36 9.82 3.72
N LYS A 61 6.40 10.09 2.93
CA LYS A 61 7.53 10.96 3.32
C LYS A 61 7.68 12.11 2.34
N SER A 62 7.68 13.32 2.86
CA SER A 62 7.94 14.53 2.08
C SER A 62 9.44 14.68 1.81
N ARG A 63 9.78 14.95 0.55
CA ARG A 63 11.14 15.28 0.09
C ARG A 63 11.11 16.55 -0.76
N PHE A 64 12.28 17.01 -1.16
CA PHE A 64 12.44 18.21 -1.98
C PHE A 64 11.62 18.10 -3.28
N TYR A 65 10.51 18.86 -3.36
CA TYR A 65 9.49 18.84 -4.42
C TYR A 65 8.99 17.42 -4.78
N LYS A 66 8.93 16.51 -3.81
CA LYS A 66 8.52 15.11 -4.03
C LYS A 66 7.79 14.53 -2.82
N CYS A 67 6.94 13.55 -3.08
CA CYS A 67 6.35 12.68 -2.06
C CYS A 67 6.80 11.24 -2.31
N ILE A 68 7.33 10.59 -1.29
CA ILE A 68 7.56 9.14 -1.28
C ILE A 68 6.29 8.51 -0.71
N CYS A 69 5.61 7.71 -1.52
CA CYS A 69 4.37 7.02 -1.19
C CYS A 69 4.67 5.56 -0.83
N TYR A 70 4.15 5.10 0.28
CA TYR A 70 4.04 3.68 0.62
C TYR A 70 2.55 3.30 0.55
N TYR A 71 2.21 2.27 -0.20
CA TYR A 71 0.82 1.90 -0.43
C TYR A 71 0.65 0.40 -0.63
N ASN A 72 -0.55 -0.09 -0.34
CA ASN A 72 -0.96 -1.44 -0.66
C ASN A 72 -1.70 -1.39 -2.01
N PRO A 73 -1.15 -2.00 -3.08
CA PRO A 73 -1.80 -2.01 -4.38
C PRO A 73 -3.21 -2.61 -4.32
#